data_AF-C6KWM4-F1
#
_entry.id   AF-C6KWM4-F1
#
_cell.length_a   1.000
_cell.length_b   1.000
_cell.length_c   1.000
_cell.angle_alpha   90.00
_cell.angle_beta   90.00
_cell.angle_gamma   90.00
#
_symmetry.space_group_name_H-M   'P 1'
#
loop_
_entity.id
_entity.type
_entity.pdbx_description
1 polymer ?
#
loop_
_entity_poly.entity_id
_entity_poly.type
_entity_poly.pdbx_seq_one_letter_code
_entity_poly.pdbx_strand_id
1 'polypeptide(L)'
;DETERTLMERVRHELKIELKQGYKAKINDVREEILRKRRAGKLPGDTTSVLKSWWHAHSKWPYPSEDDKARLVQETGLELKQINNWFINQRKRNWHSNPSSSTSLKNKRKR
;
A
#
# COMPACT_ATOMS: atom_id res chain seq x y z
N ASP A 1 19.31 -47.42 -8.27
CA ASP A 1 20.68 -46.89 -8.43
C ASP A 1 20.81 -45.42 -8.09
N GLU A 2 22.00 -44.99 -7.68
CA GLU A 2 22.34 -43.59 -7.32
C GLU A 2 22.43 -42.67 -8.54
N THR A 3 22.79 -43.23 -9.69
CA THR A 3 22.76 -42.61 -11.02
C THR A 3 21.34 -42.23 -11.46
N GLU A 4 20.35 -43.05 -11.11
CA GLU A 4 18.95 -42.80 -11.43
C GLU A 4 18.37 -41.63 -10.62
N ARG A 5 18.79 -41.51 -9.34
CA ARG A 5 18.39 -40.38 -8.48
C ARG A 5 18.98 -39.06 -8.99
N THR A 6 20.25 -39.05 -9.36
CA THR A 6 20.92 -37.85 -9.89
C THR A 6 20.38 -37.43 -11.26
N LEU A 7 19.94 -38.37 -12.09
CA LEU A 7 19.26 -38.06 -13.36
C LEU A 7 17.90 -37.37 -13.10
N MET A 8 17.08 -37.93 -12.21
CA MET A 8 15.79 -37.36 -11.84
C MET A 8 15.90 -35.96 -11.24
N GLU A 9 16.98 -35.68 -10.49
CA GLU A 9 17.23 -34.37 -9.89
C GLU A 9 17.59 -33.31 -10.95
N ARG A 10 18.36 -33.68 -11.98
CA ARG A 10 18.64 -32.81 -13.14
C ARG A 10 17.38 -32.52 -13.95
N VAL A 11 16.60 -33.55 -14.26
CA VAL A 11 15.33 -33.40 -15.02
C VAL A 11 14.36 -32.48 -14.28
N ARG A 12 14.24 -32.63 -12.95
CA ARG A 12 13.44 -31.71 -12.12
C ARG A 12 13.95 -30.28 -12.17
N HIS A 13 15.27 -30.09 -12.17
CA HIS A 13 15.87 -28.76 -12.24
C HIS A 13 15.62 -28.08 -13.60
N GLU A 14 15.76 -28.82 -14.69
CA GLU A 14 15.49 -28.34 -16.06
C GLU A 14 14.02 -27.99 -16.26
N LEU A 15 13.10 -28.89 -15.88
CA LEU A 15 11.66 -28.62 -15.92
C LEU A 15 11.28 -27.39 -15.11
N LYS A 16 11.91 -27.19 -13.94
CA LYS A 16 11.68 -26.02 -13.11
C LYS A 16 12.14 -24.73 -13.80
N ILE A 17 13.26 -24.76 -14.52
CA ILE A 17 13.75 -23.61 -15.30
C ILE A 17 12.78 -23.30 -16.44
N GLU A 18 12.41 -24.32 -17.21
CA GLU A 18 11.53 -24.18 -18.36
C GLU A 18 10.16 -23.64 -17.96
N LEU A 19 9.53 -24.22 -16.93
CA LEU A 19 8.29 -23.71 -16.37
C LEU A 19 8.45 -22.26 -15.89
N LYS A 20 9.52 -21.94 -15.17
CA LYS A 20 9.75 -20.57 -14.69
C LYS A 20 9.93 -19.57 -15.84
N GLN A 21 10.54 -19.98 -16.95
CA GLN A 21 10.68 -19.15 -18.14
C GLN A 21 9.36 -19.01 -18.89
N GLY A 22 8.64 -20.11 -19.15
CA GLY A 22 7.35 -20.12 -19.83
C GLY A 22 6.27 -19.30 -19.10
N TYR A 23 6.28 -19.30 -17.76
CA TYR A 23 5.36 -18.51 -16.95
C TYR A 23 5.88 -17.11 -16.57
N LYS A 24 7.10 -16.74 -16.98
CA LYS A 24 7.73 -15.46 -16.58
C LYS A 24 6.88 -14.24 -16.96
N ALA A 25 6.37 -14.21 -18.19
CA ALA A 25 5.51 -13.12 -18.67
C ALA A 25 4.23 -13.01 -17.84
N LYS A 26 3.51 -14.13 -17.66
CA LYS A 26 2.28 -14.19 -16.85
C LYS A 26 2.51 -13.77 -15.39
N ILE A 27 3.66 -14.13 -14.80
CA ILE A 27 4.03 -13.67 -13.45
C ILE A 27 4.24 -12.15 -13.41
N ASN A 28 4.87 -11.58 -14.44
CA ASN A 28 5.06 -10.14 -14.53
C ASN A 28 3.72 -9.41 -14.70
N ASP A 29 2.82 -9.89 -15.55
CA ASP A 29 1.50 -9.31 -15.75
C ASP A 29 0.69 -9.30 -14.44
N VAL A 30 0.69 -10.43 -13.72
CA VAL A 30 0.03 -10.54 -12.41
C VAL A 30 0.65 -9.58 -11.40
N ARG A 31 1.99 -9.43 -11.39
CA ARG A 31 2.67 -8.46 -10.52
C ARG A 31 2.30 -7.03 -10.87
N GLU A 32 2.26 -6.68 -12.14
CA GLU A 32 1.89 -5.34 -12.60
C GLU A 32 0.44 -5.01 -12.24
N GLU A 33 -0.48 -5.95 -12.42
CA GLU A 33 -1.88 -5.79 -12.08
C GLU A 33 -2.06 -5.60 -10.55
N ILE A 34 -1.33 -6.37 -9.74
CA ILE A 34 -1.30 -6.16 -8.28
C ILE A 34 -0.78 -4.77 -7.93
N LEU A 35 0.28 -4.29 -8.60
CA LEU A 35 0.86 -2.97 -8.36
C LEU A 35 -0.07 -1.85 -8.82
N ARG A 36 -0.75 -2.00 -9.95
CA ARG A 36 -1.79 -1.08 -10.45
C ARG A 36 -2.92 -0.94 -9.45
N LYS A 37 -3.50 -2.05 -9.00
CA LYS A 37 -4.55 -2.04 -7.95
C LYS A 37 -4.06 -1.42 -6.64
N ARG A 38 -2.78 -1.61 -6.28
CA ARG A 38 -2.19 -1.02 -5.07
C ARG A 38 -1.97 0.50 -5.20
N ARG A 39 -1.74 1.01 -6.42
CA ARG A 39 -1.60 2.45 -6.71
C ARG A 39 -2.95 3.15 -6.86
N ALA A 40 -3.96 2.47 -7.40
CA ALA A 40 -5.31 3.02 -7.63
C ALA A 40 -6.03 3.53 -6.37
N GLY A 41 -5.60 3.09 -5.17
CA GLY A 41 -6.16 3.55 -3.88
C GLY A 41 -5.37 4.65 -3.17
N LYS A 42 -4.29 5.18 -3.77
CA LYS A 42 -3.52 6.27 -3.16
C LYS A 42 -3.95 7.60 -3.76
N LEU A 43 -4.17 8.59 -2.90
CA LEU A 43 -4.38 9.97 -3.32
C LEU A 43 -3.11 10.49 -4.03
N PRO A 44 -3.24 11.35 -5.06
CA PRO A 44 -2.10 11.97 -5.72
C PRO A 44 -1.18 12.65 -4.69
N GLY A 45 0.14 12.49 -4.81
CA GLY A 45 1.11 12.97 -3.83
C GLY A 45 0.94 14.46 -3.50
N ASP A 46 0.71 15.28 -4.54
CA ASP A 46 0.58 16.73 -4.44
C ASP A 46 -0.67 17.13 -3.62
N THR A 47 -1.80 16.45 -3.82
CA THR A 47 -3.05 16.70 -3.07
C THR A 47 -2.91 16.39 -1.58
N THR A 48 -2.03 15.44 -1.21
CA THR A 48 -1.83 15.09 0.20
C THR A 48 -1.01 16.11 0.98
N SER A 49 -0.30 17.03 0.30
CA SER A 49 0.48 18.08 0.96
C SER A 49 -0.42 19.05 1.74
N VAL A 50 -1.52 19.47 1.14
CA VAL A 50 -2.55 20.34 1.75
C VAL A 50 -3.17 19.67 2.98
N LEU A 51 -3.56 18.40 2.86
CA LEU A 51 -4.13 17.62 3.97
C LEU A 51 -3.15 17.47 5.14
N LYS A 52 -1.87 17.22 4.84
CA LYS A 52 -0.81 17.15 5.85
C LYS A 52 -0.58 18.50 6.51
N SER A 53 -0.56 19.59 5.76
CA SER A 53 -0.41 20.94 6.29
C SER A 53 -1.51 21.25 7.31
N TRP A 54 -2.78 21.01 6.94
CA TRP A 54 -3.92 21.17 7.84
C TRP A 54 -3.78 20.28 9.08
N TRP A 55 -3.39 19.01 8.89
CA TRP A 55 -3.18 18.06 9.98
C TRP A 55 -2.13 18.53 11.00
N HIS A 56 -1.00 19.05 10.52
CA HIS A 56 0.08 19.54 11.40
C HIS A 56 -0.39 20.74 12.23
N ALA A 57 -1.09 21.69 11.58
CA ALA A 57 -1.68 22.85 12.26
C ALA A 57 -2.71 22.46 13.33
N HIS A 58 -3.46 21.37 13.13
CA HIS A 58 -4.51 20.90 14.02
C HIS A 58 -4.15 19.62 14.78
N SER A 59 -2.85 19.34 14.97
CA SER A 59 -2.38 18.06 15.52
C SER A 59 -2.89 17.72 16.92
N LYS A 60 -3.24 18.73 17.73
CA LYS A 60 -3.86 18.55 19.05
C LYS A 60 -5.31 18.06 18.97
N TRP A 61 -6.05 18.47 17.95
CA TRP A 61 -7.45 18.09 17.72
C TRP A 61 -7.78 18.01 16.22
N PRO A 62 -7.31 16.97 15.50
CA PRO A 62 -7.46 16.87 14.05
C PRO A 62 -8.84 16.34 13.63
N TYR A 63 -9.88 17.09 14.00
CA TYR A 63 -11.25 16.94 13.49
C TYR A 63 -11.61 18.21 12.69
N PRO A 64 -11.51 18.18 11.35
CA PRO A 64 -11.88 19.33 10.53
C PRO A 64 -13.39 19.59 10.64
N SER A 65 -13.74 20.87 10.74
CA SER A 65 -15.12 21.34 10.64
C SER A 65 -15.68 21.12 9.22
N GLU A 66 -16.98 21.32 9.02
CA GLU A 66 -17.58 21.24 7.68
C GLU A 66 -16.98 22.28 6.72
N ASP A 67 -16.70 23.50 7.22
CA ASP A 67 -16.05 24.55 6.43
C ASP A 67 -14.61 24.20 6.08
N ASP A 68 -13.86 23.60 7.01
CA ASP A 68 -12.51 23.11 6.72
C ASP A 68 -12.56 22.02 5.64
N LYS A 69 -13.50 21.07 5.75
CA LYS A 69 -13.66 20.02 4.75
C LYS A 69 -14.00 20.61 3.37
N ALA A 70 -14.90 21.60 3.32
CA ALA A 70 -15.25 22.27 2.07
C ALA A 70 -14.03 22.97 1.44
N ARG A 71 -13.22 23.69 2.23
CA ARG A 71 -11.96 24.28 1.76
C ARG A 71 -11.00 23.24 1.23
N LEU A 72 -10.81 22.15 1.97
CA LEU A 72 -9.91 21.06 1.57
C LEU A 72 -10.37 20.38 0.28
N VAL A 73 -11.67 20.21 0.06
CA VAL A 73 -12.23 19.73 -1.22
C VAL A 73 -11.88 20.67 -2.36
N GLN A 74 -12.07 21.98 -2.17
CA GLN A 74 -11.75 22.98 -3.20
C GLN A 74 -10.26 23.03 -3.54
N GLU A 75 -9.39 23.03 -2.52
CA GLU A 75 -7.94 23.14 -2.72
C GLU A 75 -7.30 21.87 -3.28
N THR A 76 -7.84 20.69 -2.94
CA THR A 76 -7.25 19.41 -3.36
C THR A 76 -7.93 18.78 -4.57
N GLY A 77 -9.14 19.23 -4.94
CA GLY A 77 -9.99 18.61 -5.96
C GLY A 77 -10.48 17.20 -5.59
N LEU A 78 -10.29 16.77 -4.33
CA LEU A 78 -10.72 15.46 -3.85
C LEU A 78 -12.18 15.49 -3.43
N GLU A 79 -12.86 14.35 -3.56
CA GLU A 79 -14.21 14.18 -3.06
C GLU A 79 -14.22 14.25 -1.52
N LEU A 80 -15.27 14.83 -0.94
CA LEU A 80 -15.47 14.91 0.51
C LEU A 80 -15.27 13.55 1.22
N LYS A 81 -15.73 12.46 0.59
CA LYS A 81 -15.54 11.10 1.09
C LYS A 81 -14.05 10.71 1.19
N GLN A 82 -13.23 11.11 0.23
CA GLN A 82 -11.78 10.87 0.23
C GLN A 82 -11.10 11.67 1.34
N ILE A 83 -11.48 12.94 1.54
CA ILE A 83 -11.03 13.79 2.63
C ILE A 83 -11.34 13.13 3.99
N ASN A 84 -12.60 12.75 4.21
CA ASN A 84 -13.04 12.09 5.44
C ASN A 84 -12.25 10.80 5.72
N ASN A 85 -12.12 9.94 4.71
CA ASN A 85 -11.37 8.69 4.82
C ASN A 85 -9.88 8.94 5.11
N TRP A 86 -9.30 9.98 4.53
CA TRP A 86 -7.92 10.35 4.80
C TRP A 86 -7.74 10.73 6.27
N PHE A 87 -8.58 11.62 6.79
CA PHE A 87 -8.50 12.04 8.20
C PHE A 87 -8.74 10.89 9.18
N ILE A 88 -9.74 10.02 8.92
CA ILE A 88 -9.97 8.83 9.75
C ILE A 88 -8.72 7.94 9.80
N ASN A 89 -8.12 7.67 8.64
CA ASN A 89 -6.92 6.83 8.57
C ASN A 89 -5.68 7.52 9.17
N GLN A 90 -5.54 8.83 8.97
CA GLN A 90 -4.44 9.62 9.49
C GLN A 90 -4.47 9.64 11.02
N ARG A 91 -5.66 9.82 11.63
CA ARG A 91 -5.87 9.68 13.07
C ARG A 91 -5.50 8.30 13.60
N LYS A 92 -6.00 7.24 12.96
CA LYS A 92 -5.67 5.86 13.35
C LYS A 92 -4.17 5.56 13.35
N ARG A 93 -3.42 6.17 12.43
CA ARG A 93 -1.98 5.93 12.28
C ARG A 93 -1.12 6.83 13.17
N ASN A 94 -1.53 8.08 13.39
CA ASN A 94 -0.63 9.11 13.94
C ASN A 94 -1.15 9.80 15.20
N TRP A 95 -2.43 9.66 15.58
CA TRP A 95 -2.97 10.38 16.75
C TRP A 95 -2.75 9.65 18.10
N HIS A 96 -2.01 8.55 18.16
CA HIS A 96 -1.75 7.89 19.45
C HIS A 96 -0.36 7.22 19.52
N SER A 97 0.60 7.64 18.69
CA SER A 97 1.94 7.07 18.77
C SER A 97 2.78 7.82 19.82
N ASN A 98 2.64 7.36 21.07
CA ASN A 98 3.70 7.50 22.06
C ASN A 98 5.04 7.07 21.41
N PRO A 99 6.13 7.87 21.46
CA PRO A 99 7.39 7.55 20.76
C PRO A 99 8.13 6.32 21.32
N SER A 100 7.62 5.64 22.35
CA SER A 100 8.26 4.49 22.99
C SER A 100 7.74 3.12 22.52
N SER A 101 7.48 2.93 21.22
CA SER A 101 7.33 1.56 20.68
C SER A 101 8.00 1.44 19.32
N SER A 102 9.33 1.33 19.39
CA SER A 102 10.15 0.69 18.39
C SER A 102 9.53 -0.65 17.93
N THR A 103 9.57 -0.87 16.62
CA THR A 103 9.41 -2.15 15.93
C THR A 103 8.08 -2.89 16.12
N SER A 104 7.17 -2.79 15.15
CA SER A 104 6.32 -3.94 14.85
C SER A 104 5.94 -4.01 13.37
N LEU A 105 6.69 -4.86 12.67
CA LEU A 105 6.29 -5.50 11.42
C LEU A 105 4.84 -5.98 11.53
N LYS A 106 3.90 -5.37 10.80
CA LYS A 106 2.58 -5.97 10.59
C LYS A 106 2.21 -5.98 9.12
N ASN A 107 2.91 -6.87 8.42
CA ASN A 107 2.34 -7.61 7.31
C ASN A 107 1.15 -8.42 7.86
N LYS A 108 -0.09 -7.97 7.63
CA LYS A 108 -1.27 -8.83 7.83
C LYS A 108 -2.42 -8.43 6.92
N ARG A 109 -2.31 -8.82 5.65
CA ARG A 109 -3.48 -9.17 4.83
C ARG A 109 -3.98 -10.51 5.36
N LYS A 110 -5.15 -10.52 6.00
CA LYS A 110 -5.85 -11.75 6.36
C LYS A 110 -6.98 -11.95 5.34
N ARG A 111 -7.14 -13.22 4.98
CA ARG A 111 -7.97 -13.80 3.93
C ARG A 111 -9.43 -13.35 4.00
#